data_AF-A0AB36JQ08-F1
#
_entry.id   AF-A0AB36JQ08-F1
#
_cell.length_a   1.000
_cell.length_b   1.000
_cell.length_c   1.000
_cell.angle_alpha   90.00
_cell.angle_beta   90.00
_cell.angle_gamma   90.00
#
_symmetry.space_group_name_H-M   'P 1'
#
loop_
_entity.id
_entity.type
_entity.pdbx_description
1 polymer ?
#
loop_
_entity_poly.entity_id
_entity_poly.type
_entity_poly.pdbx_seq_one_letter_code
_entity_poly.pdbx_strand_id
1 'polypeptide(L)' 'ALINRIRALLAEFGIIIPTGRAAIHREVPLILEAVENGLPDIARAVVADCFDHLQTLNQRIADTEQCFDMVTKAS' A
#
# COMPACT_ATOMS: atom_id res chain seq x y z
N ALA A 1 -8.84 -3.81 3.63
CA ALA A 1 -9.27 -4.23 2.27
C ALA A 1 -8.17 -4.06 1.22
N LEU A 2 -7.62 -2.85 1.02
CA LEU A 2 -6.60 -2.57 -0.02
C LEU A 2 -5.36 -3.46 0.06
N ILE A 3 -4.79 -3.66 1.25
CA ILE A 3 -3.65 -4.57 1.46
C ILE A 3 -3.94 -5.98 0.91
N ASN A 4 -5.12 -6.52 1.20
CA ASN A 4 -5.50 -7.86 0.74
C ASN A 4 -5.73 -7.90 -0.77
N ARG A 5 -6.28 -6.82 -1.35
CA ARG A 5 -6.46 -6.69 -2.80
C ARG A 5 -5.13 -6.65 -3.54
N ILE A 6 -4.16 -5.86 -3.06
CA ILE A 6 -2.81 -5.80 -3.62
C ILE A 6 -2.16 -7.19 -3.58
N ARG A 7 -2.23 -7.86 -2.42
CA ARG A 7 -1.68 -9.23 -2.27
C ARG A 7 -2.34 -10.23 -3.21
N ALA A 8 -3.67 -10.20 -3.33
CA ALA A 8 -4.41 -11.12 -4.19
C ALA A 8 -4.01 -10.92 -5.66
N LEU A 9 -4.01 -9.66 -6.13
CA LEU A 9 -3.64 -9.32 -7.50
C LEU A 9 -2.20 -9.75 -7.83
N LEU A 10 -1.24 -9.51 -6.93
CA LEU A 10 0.14 -9.93 -7.15
C LEU A 10 0.31 -11.46 -7.13
N ALA A 11 -0.46 -12.15 -6.29
CA ALA A 11 -0.43 -13.61 -6.23
C ALA A 11 -0.97 -14.27 -7.51
N GLU A 12 -1.89 -13.63 -8.25
CA GLU A 12 -2.35 -14.09 -9.56
C GLU A 12 -1.20 -14.17 -10.59
N PHE A 13 -0.14 -13.37 -10.40
CA PHE A 13 1.07 -13.38 -11.24
C PHE A 13 2.24 -14.13 -10.58
N GLY A 14 1.99 -14.90 -9.52
CA GLY A 14 3.03 -15.65 -8.81
C GLY A 14 3.93 -14.82 -7.89
N ILE A 15 3.60 -13.54 -7.68
CA ILE A 15 4.37 -12.64 -6.81
C ILE A 15 3.77 -12.65 -5.41
N ILE A 16 4.43 -13.35 -4.48
CA ILE A 16 3.93 -13.56 -3.11
C ILE A 16 4.62 -12.59 -2.14
N ILE A 17 3.84 -11.68 -1.55
CA ILE A 17 4.31 -10.77 -0.49
C ILE A 17 4.03 -11.40 0.90
N PRO A 18 4.91 -11.22 1.91
CA PRO A 18 4.61 -11.54 3.30
C PRO A 18 3.40 -10.78 3.87
N THR A 19 2.76 -11.32 4.91
CA THR A 19 1.58 -10.66 5.52
C THR A 19 1.97 -9.42 6.31
N GLY A 20 1.02 -8.49 6.43
CA GLY A 20 1.18 -7.29 7.25
C GLY A 20 1.51 -6.02 6.47
N ARG A 21 1.27 -4.89 7.13
CA ARG A 21 1.40 -3.55 6.55
C ARG A 21 2.85 -3.20 6.19
N ALA A 22 3.81 -3.53 7.06
CA ALA A 22 5.22 -3.24 6.83
C ALA A 22 5.75 -3.91 5.55
N ALA A 23 5.36 -5.18 5.32
CA ALA A 23 5.73 -5.90 4.10
C ALA A 23 5.19 -5.21 2.85
N ILE A 24 3.94 -4.76 2.85
CA ILE A 24 3.34 -4.05 1.71
C ILE A 24 4.09 -2.76 1.37
N HIS A 25 4.40 -1.94 2.37
CA HIS A 25 5.13 -0.69 2.14
C HIS A 25 6.57 -0.92 1.65
N ARG A 26 7.18 -2.05 2.02
CA ARG A 26 8.53 -2.40 1.58
C ARG A 26 8.56 -3.01 0.18
N GLU A 27 7.72 -4.01 -0.07
CA GLU A 27 7.80 -4.82 -1.30
C GLU A 27 7.15 -4.16 -2.50
N VAL A 28 6.00 -3.48 -2.32
CA VAL A 28 5.22 -2.98 -3.46
C VAL A 28 6.00 -1.98 -4.32
N PRO A 29 6.73 -0.99 -3.77
CA PRO A 29 7.56 -0.09 -4.58
C PRO A 29 8.59 -0.86 -5.42
N LEU A 30 9.28 -1.82 -4.81
CA LEU A 30 10.30 -2.64 -5.47
C LEU A 30 9.71 -3.47 -6.63
N ILE A 31 8.52 -4.04 -6.40
CA ILE A 31 7.78 -4.81 -7.42
C ILE A 31 7.34 -3.89 -8.58
N LEU A 32 6.88 -2.67 -8.29
CA LEU A 32 6.46 -1.71 -9.31
C LEU A 32 7.63 -1.17 -10.14
N GLU A 33 8.85 -1.14 -9.59
CA GLU A 33 10.07 -0.75 -10.31
C GLU A 33 10.71 -1.91 -11.09
N ALA A 34 10.53 -3.16 -10.64
CA ALA A 34 11.08 -4.32 -11.32
C ALA A 34 10.33 -4.61 -12.63
N VAL A 35 11.00 -4.36 -13.76
CA VAL A 35 10.48 -4.64 -15.11
C VAL A 35 10.55 -6.15 -15.43
N GLU A 36 11.49 -6.87 -14.83
CA GLU A 36 11.75 -8.29 -15.09
C GLU A 36 10.88 -9.27 -14.28
N ASN A 37 10.02 -8.78 -13.39
CA ASN A 37 9.20 -9.63 -12.52
C ASN A 37 7.96 -10.22 -13.19
N GLY A 38 7.75 -9.98 -14.49
CA GLY A 38 6.66 -10.56 -15.27
C GLY A 38 5.27 -9.99 -14.94
N LEU A 39 5.17 -8.91 -14.16
CA LEU A 39 3.90 -8.24 -13.87
C LEU A 39 3.44 -7.42 -15.09
N PRO A 40 2.28 -7.74 -15.71
CA PRO A 40 1.78 -7.00 -16.87
C PRO A 40 1.51 -5.53 -16.55
N ASP A 41 1.69 -4.65 -17.54
CA ASP A 41 1.57 -3.19 -17.34
C ASP A 41 0.21 -2.76 -16.78
N ILE A 42 -0.88 -3.41 -17.22
CA ILE A 42 -2.22 -3.13 -16.70
C ILE A 42 -2.34 -3.51 -15.21
N ALA A 43 -1.76 -4.64 -14.81
CA ALA A 43 -1.75 -5.07 -13.41
C ALA A 43 -0.86 -4.14 -12.57
N ARG A 44 0.29 -3.72 -13.10
CA ARG A 44 1.19 -2.74 -12.50
C ARG A 44 0.46 -1.43 -12.21
N ALA A 45 -0.29 -0.90 -13.18
CA ALA A 45 -1.08 0.31 -12.99
C ALA A 45 -2.14 0.15 -11.88
N VAL A 46 -2.85 -0.99 -11.84
CA VAL A 46 -3.86 -1.26 -10.80
C VAL A 46 -3.24 -1.41 -9.42
N VAL A 47 -2.07 -2.08 -9.30
CA VAL A 47 -1.33 -2.19 -8.04
C VAL A 47 -0.87 -0.81 -7.58
N ALA A 48 -0.34 0.03 -8.48
CA ALA A 48 0.11 1.37 -8.18
C ALA A 48 -1.04 2.25 -7.64
N ASP A 49 -2.20 2.25 -8.31
CA ASP A 49 -3.39 2.99 -7.86
C ASP A 49 -3.88 2.52 -6.47
N CYS A 50 -3.95 1.20 -6.26
CA CYS A 50 -4.31 0.65 -4.96
C CYS A 50 -3.31 1.04 -3.85
N PHE A 51 -2.03 1.11 -4.18
CA PHE A 51 -0.96 1.46 -3.24
C PHE A 51 -0.96 2.96 -2.90
N ASP A 52 -1.14 3.83 -3.89
CA ASP A 52 -1.28 5.28 -3.69
C ASP A 52 -2.51 5.61 -2.82
N HIS A 53 -3.65 4.96 -3.09
CA HIS A 53 -4.83 5.10 -2.26
C HIS A 53 -4.58 4.61 -0.82
N LEU A 54 -3.85 3.50 -0.63
CA LEU A 54 -3.46 3.04 0.70
C LEU A 54 -2.59 4.08 1.42
N GLN A 55 -1.62 4.68 0.74
CA GLN A 55 -0.76 5.73 1.30
C GLN A 55 -1.57 6.97 1.68
N THR A 56 -2.50 7.41 0.83
CA THR A 56 -3.39 8.54 1.11
C THR A 56 -4.24 8.31 2.37
N LEU A 57 -4.84 7.13 2.50
CA LEU A 57 -5.61 6.77 3.70
C LEU A 57 -4.74 6.74 4.95
N ASN A 58 -3.52 6.22 4.83
CA ASN A 58 -2.56 6.19 5.94
C ASN A 58 -2.17 7.58 6.40
N GLN A 59 -1.93 8.50 5.47
CA GLN A 59 -1.61 9.89 5.81
C GLN A 59 -2.80 10.56 6.51
N ARG A 60 -4.01 10.39 5.98
CA ARG A 60 -5.22 10.95 6.62
C ARG A 60 -5.45 10.44 8.04
N ILE A 61 -5.15 9.17 8.32
CA ILE A 61 -5.22 8.62 9.67
C ILE A 61 -4.19 9.32 10.57
N ALA A 62 -2.94 9.43 10.12
CA ALA A 62 -1.89 10.10 10.88
C ALA A 62 -2.22 11.58 11.16
N ASP A 63 -2.74 12.31 10.17
CA ASP A 63 -3.16 13.70 10.32
C ASP A 63 -4.31 13.84 11.33
N THR A 64 -5.24 12.88 11.33
CA THR A 64 -6.37 12.86 12.26
C THR A 64 -5.90 12.58 13.68
N GLU A 65 -4.98 11.63 13.87
CA GLU A 65 -4.36 11.32 15.17
C GLU A 65 -3.60 12.55 15.71
N GLN A 66 -2.85 13.25 14.87
CA GLN A 66 -2.17 14.49 15.25
C GLN A 66 -3.15 15.59 15.68
N CYS A 67 -4.24 15.80 14.93
CA CYS A 67 -5.27 16.76 15.31
C CYS A 67 -5.90 16.43 16.67
N PHE A 68 -6.18 15.15 16.92
CA PHE A 68 -6.75 14.70 18.19
C PHE A 68 -5.79 14.96 19.36
N ASP A 69 -4.50 14.67 19.19
CA ASP A 69 -3.47 14.95 20.19
C ASP A 69 -3.34 16.45 20.49
N MET A 70 -3.52 17.32 19.51
CA MET A 70 -3.51 18.77 19.72
C MET A 70 -4.72 19.23 20.56
N VAL A 71 -5.91 18.68 20.31
CA VAL A 71 -7.12 19.02 21.05
C VAL A 71 -7.03 18.56 22.51
N THR A 72 -6.55 17.34 22.74
CA THR A 72 -6.40 16.79 24.10
C THR A 72 -5.35 17.49 24.93
N LYS A 73 -4.29 18.03 24.31
CA LYS A 73 -3.26 18.83 25.01
C LYS A 73 -3.67 20.28 25.28
N ALA A 74 -4.66 20.80 24.54
CA ALA A 74 -5.16 22.16 24.70
C ALA A 74 -6.32 22.28 25.72
N SER A 75 -6.86 21.15 26.18
CA SER A 75 -7.93 21.06 27.19
C SER A 75 -7.36 20.76 28.57
#